data_AF-A0A3B8M2J6-F1
#
_entry.id   AF-A0A3B8M2J6-F1
#
_cell.length_a   1.000
_cell.length_b   1.000
_cell.length_c   1.000
_cell.angle_alpha   90.00
_cell.angle_beta   90.00
_cell.angle_gamma   90.00
#
_symmetry.space_group_name_H-M   'P 1'
#
loop_
_entity.id
_entity.type
_entity.pdbx_description
1 polymer ?
#
loop_
_entity_poly.entity_id
_entity_poly.type
_entity_poly.pdbx_seq_one_letter_code
_entity_poly.pdbx_strand_id
1 'polypeptide(L)'
;MLMHTTGPDKIWPRSIQVQLHAPKTGSVLTHNGAKTDNMVSVNDLVTNPKMWNTCVVTCRGSALTVEINGKKAGSVTGCVPSSGHLALQSEGSEVHFRNIRVERLKKPATKAGN
;
A
#
# COMPACT_ATOMS: atom_id res chain seq x y z
N MET A 1 -0.20 1.92 6.17
CA MET A 1 -1.01 0.71 5.87
C MET A 1 -0.09 -0.39 5.40
N LEU A 2 -0.31 -1.63 5.81
CA LEU A 2 0.50 -2.79 5.43
C LEU A 2 -0.30 -3.70 4.50
N MET A 3 0.29 -3.97 3.33
CA MET A 3 -0.20 -4.86 2.29
C MET A 3 0.55 -6.18 2.36
N HIS A 4 -0.13 -7.27 1.96
CA HIS A 4 0.44 -8.60 1.89
C HIS A 4 1.13 -9.03 3.19
N THR A 5 0.47 -8.76 4.32
CA THR A 5 1.03 -9.08 5.64
C THR A 5 0.98 -10.58 5.89
N THR A 6 2.13 -11.18 6.19
CA THR A 6 2.31 -12.62 6.41
C THR A 6 3.20 -12.90 7.63
N GLY A 7 3.08 -14.11 8.17
CA GLY A 7 3.82 -14.54 9.33
C GLY A 7 3.18 -14.12 10.66
N PRO A 8 3.95 -14.11 11.76
CA PRO A 8 3.43 -13.84 13.10
C PRO A 8 3.02 -12.38 13.28
N ASP A 9 2.07 -12.16 14.19
CA ASP A 9 1.67 -10.82 14.63
C ASP A 9 2.80 -10.17 15.46
N LYS A 10 3.28 -9.04 14.98
CA LYS A 10 4.36 -8.24 15.59
C LYS A 10 4.30 -6.83 15.06
N ILE A 11 5.00 -5.90 15.72
CA ILE A 11 5.05 -4.47 15.35
C ILE A 11 5.42 -4.29 13.86
N TRP A 12 6.38 -5.07 13.36
CA TRP A 12 6.86 -5.05 11.98
C TRP A 12 6.78 -6.41 11.32
N PRO A 13 5.57 -6.85 10.89
CA PRO A 13 5.38 -8.15 10.26
C PRO A 13 5.92 -8.12 8.82
N ARG A 14 6.11 -9.30 8.21
CA ARG A 14 6.54 -9.38 6.81
C ARG A 14 5.46 -8.81 5.92
N SER A 15 5.69 -7.64 5.34
CA SER A 15 4.67 -6.86 4.66
C SER A 15 5.27 -5.80 3.75
N ILE A 16 4.44 -5.25 2.87
CA ILE A 16 4.74 -4.08 2.04
C ILE A 16 3.92 -2.90 2.57
N GLN A 17 4.61 -1.90 3.10
CA GLN A 17 3.98 -0.72 3.69
C GLN A 17 3.72 0.34 2.62
N VAL A 18 2.50 0.87 2.62
CA VAL A 18 2.19 2.20 2.08
C VAL A 18 2.27 3.20 3.22
N GLN A 19 3.25 4.09 3.16
CA GLN A 19 3.60 5.04 4.22
C GLN A 19 2.54 6.12 4.37
N LEU A 20 2.19 6.46 5.62
CA LEU A 20 1.23 7.51 5.97
C LEU A 20 1.91 8.77 6.55
N HIS A 21 3.19 8.68 6.87
CA HIS A 21 3.97 9.79 7.43
C HIS A 21 4.26 10.89 6.40
N ALA A 22 3.86 12.12 6.72
CA ALA A 22 4.22 13.31 5.94
C ALA A 22 5.70 13.71 6.17
N PRO A 23 6.45 14.14 5.14
CA PRO A 23 5.99 14.52 3.80
C PRO A 23 5.98 13.38 2.78
N LYS A 24 6.29 12.14 3.19
CA LYS A 24 6.50 11.00 2.28
C LYS A 24 5.28 10.11 2.11
N THR A 25 4.08 10.62 2.40
CA THR A 25 2.83 9.87 2.32
C THR A 25 2.63 9.28 0.93
N GLY A 26 2.34 7.98 0.87
CA GLY A 26 2.21 7.22 -0.38
C GLY A 26 3.49 6.53 -0.85
N SER A 27 4.63 6.78 -0.21
CA SER A 27 5.86 5.99 -0.47
C SER A 27 5.66 4.52 -0.10
N VAL A 28 6.38 3.63 -0.77
CA VAL A 28 6.30 2.18 -0.55
C VAL A 28 7.60 1.68 0.10
N LEU A 29 7.46 0.98 1.22
CA LEU A 29 8.56 0.40 1.99
C LEU A 29 8.32 -1.11 2.18
N THR A 30 9.38 -1.89 2.37
CA THR A 30 9.29 -3.33 2.64
C THR A 30 9.78 -3.65 4.05
N HIS A 31 9.12 -4.61 4.70
CA HIS A 31 9.43 -5.01 6.07
C HIS A 31 9.71 -6.50 6.19
N ASN A 32 10.66 -6.85 7.07
CA ASN A 32 10.92 -8.22 7.52
C ASN A 32 11.06 -9.23 6.37
N GLY A 33 11.93 -8.92 5.39
CA GLY A 33 12.23 -9.79 4.25
C GLY A 33 11.21 -9.76 3.11
N ALA A 34 10.27 -8.81 3.13
CA ALA A 34 9.47 -8.50 1.96
C ALA A 34 10.30 -7.81 0.86
N LYS A 35 9.89 -7.96 -0.40
CA LYS A 35 10.60 -7.43 -1.57
C LYS A 35 9.64 -6.84 -2.59
N THR A 36 10.14 -5.90 -3.37
CA THR A 36 9.54 -5.35 -4.59
C THR A 36 10.67 -5.16 -5.62
N ASP A 37 10.35 -5.20 -6.91
CA ASP A 37 11.36 -5.04 -7.97
C ASP A 37 11.82 -3.58 -8.12
N ASN A 38 10.95 -2.65 -7.74
CA ASN A 38 11.19 -1.22 -7.80
C ASN A 38 10.70 -0.53 -6.52
N MET A 39 11.12 0.72 -6.34
CA MET A 39 10.75 1.56 -5.20
C MET A 39 9.86 2.72 -5.62
N VAL A 40 9.05 3.22 -4.68
CA VAL A 40 8.28 4.45 -4.81
C VAL A 40 8.64 5.35 -3.64
N SER A 41 9.31 6.47 -3.92
CA SER A 41 9.60 7.52 -2.94
C SER A 41 8.90 8.80 -3.38
N VAL A 42 7.96 9.25 -2.57
CA VAL A 42 7.16 10.46 -2.82
C VAL A 42 7.77 11.63 -2.07
N ASN A 43 7.89 12.79 -2.73
CA ASN A 43 8.35 14.03 -2.10
C ASN A 43 7.44 15.24 -2.38
N ASP A 44 6.47 15.10 -3.28
CA ASP A 44 5.69 16.19 -3.87
C ASP A 44 4.18 16.07 -3.67
N LEU A 45 3.70 14.96 -3.07
CA LEU A 45 2.28 14.82 -2.76
C LEU A 45 1.91 15.60 -1.51
N VAL A 46 1.02 16.57 -1.71
CA VAL A 46 0.44 17.37 -0.64
C VAL A 46 -0.48 16.49 0.20
N THR A 47 -0.06 16.25 1.43
CA THR A 47 -0.91 15.74 2.51
C THR A 47 -0.87 16.73 3.66
N ASN A 48 -2.01 16.91 4.32
CA ASN A 48 -2.06 17.68 5.56
C ASN A 48 -2.30 16.70 6.72
N PRO A 49 -1.33 16.52 7.63
CA PRO A 49 -1.44 15.57 8.75
C PRO A 49 -2.67 15.77 9.65
N LYS A 50 -3.24 16.98 9.68
CA LYS A 50 -4.41 17.31 10.52
C LYS A 50 -5.73 17.32 9.76
N MET A 51 -5.73 16.90 8.50
CA MET A 51 -6.94 16.78 7.68
C MET A 51 -7.16 15.35 7.23
N TRP A 52 -8.38 15.04 6.84
CA TRP A 52 -8.69 13.77 6.21
C TRP A 52 -8.03 13.68 4.83
N ASN A 53 -7.29 12.60 4.61
CA ASN A 53 -6.69 12.26 3.32
C ASN A 53 -7.33 10.97 2.81
N THR A 54 -7.45 10.85 1.48
CA THR A 54 -7.92 9.63 0.84
C THR A 54 -6.72 8.85 0.33
N CYS A 55 -6.62 7.58 0.70
CA CYS A 55 -5.62 6.65 0.17
C CYS A 55 -6.35 5.51 -0.55
N VAL A 56 -5.99 5.28 -1.80
CA VAL A 56 -6.47 4.15 -2.60
C VAL A 56 -5.27 3.30 -2.98
N VAL A 57 -5.35 2.00 -2.69
CA VAL A 57 -4.34 1.03 -3.11
C VAL A 57 -4.99 -0.03 -3.96
N THR A 58 -4.57 -0.10 -5.22
CA THR A 58 -5.04 -1.13 -6.16
C THR A 58 -4.02 -2.25 -6.22
N CYS A 59 -4.46 -3.47 -5.89
CA CYS A 59 -3.61 -4.67 -5.90
C CYS A 59 -4.02 -5.61 -7.03
N ARG A 60 -3.11 -5.88 -7.97
CA ARG A 60 -3.34 -6.81 -9.08
C ARG A 60 -2.14 -7.75 -9.24
N GLY A 61 -2.33 -9.02 -8.87
CA GLY A 61 -1.24 -9.99 -8.85
C GLY A 61 -0.16 -9.55 -7.86
N SER A 62 1.09 -9.49 -8.31
CA SER A 62 2.24 -8.99 -7.53
C SER A 62 2.50 -7.49 -7.69
N ALA A 63 1.54 -6.72 -8.19
CA ALA A 63 1.66 -5.28 -8.39
C ALA A 63 0.71 -4.49 -7.48
N LEU A 64 1.23 -3.39 -6.93
CA LEU A 64 0.48 -2.41 -6.15
C LEU A 64 0.56 -1.05 -6.83
N THR A 65 -0.55 -0.35 -6.96
CA THR A 65 -0.60 1.06 -7.34
C THR A 65 -1.19 1.87 -6.20
N VAL A 66 -0.53 2.97 -5.85
CA VAL A 66 -0.90 3.84 -4.73
C VAL A 66 -1.36 5.20 -5.26
N GLU A 67 -2.48 5.67 -4.75
CA GLU A 67 -3.01 7.01 -4.98
C GLU A 67 -3.31 7.70 -3.65
N ILE A 68 -2.95 8.96 -3.54
CA ILE A 68 -3.21 9.82 -2.38
C ILE A 68 -3.95 11.05 -2.87
N ASN A 69 -5.11 11.36 -2.26
CA ASN A 69 -5.96 12.49 -2.61
C ASN A 69 -6.27 12.58 -4.12
N GLY A 70 -6.49 11.42 -4.77
CA GLY A 70 -6.79 11.32 -6.20
C GLY A 70 -5.58 11.46 -7.14
N LYS A 71 -4.37 11.62 -6.61
CA LYS A 71 -3.13 11.69 -7.40
C LYS A 71 -2.33 10.39 -7.25
N LYS A 72 -1.86 9.84 -8.37
CA LYS A 72 -1.00 8.65 -8.38
C LYS A 72 0.35 8.96 -7.74
N ALA A 73 0.66 8.26 -6.65
CA ALA A 73 1.95 8.31 -5.97
C ALA A 73 2.99 7.44 -6.69
N GLY A 74 2.57 6.28 -7.18
CA GLY A 74 3.45 5.37 -7.89
C GLY A 74 2.89 3.94 -7.93
N SER A 75 3.68 3.05 -8.51
CA SER A 75 3.37 1.62 -8.57
C SER A 75 4.62 0.81 -8.26
N VAL A 76 4.47 -0.32 -7.57
CA VAL A 76 5.52 -1.33 -7.40
C VAL A 76 5.09 -2.65 -8.02
N THR A 77 6.06 -3.42 -8.53
CA THR A 77 5.88 -4.78 -9.05
C THR A 77 6.73 -5.79 -8.27
N GLY A 78 6.55 -7.08 -8.56
CA GLY A 78 7.36 -8.15 -7.96
C GLY A 78 7.19 -8.25 -6.44
N CYS A 79 6.01 -7.88 -5.92
CA CYS A 79 5.71 -7.95 -4.50
C CYS A 79 5.90 -9.40 -3.99
N VAL A 80 6.82 -9.57 -3.05
CA VAL A 80 7.00 -10.82 -2.30
C VAL A 80 6.89 -10.51 -0.82
N PRO A 81 5.85 -10.98 -0.12
CA PRO A 81 4.72 -11.76 -0.62
C PRO A 81 3.78 -10.96 -1.56
N SER A 82 3.05 -11.67 -2.42
CA SER A 82 2.03 -11.12 -3.34
C SER A 82 0.59 -11.32 -2.85
N SER A 83 0.41 -11.92 -1.67
CA SER A 83 -0.88 -12.11 -1.01
C SER A 83 -0.69 -12.20 0.50
N GLY A 84 -1.73 -11.88 1.26
CA GLY A 84 -1.69 -11.86 2.73
C GLY A 84 -2.75 -10.93 3.29
N HIS A 85 -2.65 -10.66 4.59
CA HIS A 85 -3.58 -9.79 5.30
C HIS A 85 -3.35 -8.31 4.97
N LEU A 86 -4.41 -7.52 5.15
CA LEU A 86 -4.31 -6.07 5.25
C LEU A 86 -4.19 -5.70 6.73
N ALA A 87 -3.27 -4.80 7.07
CA ALA A 87 -3.15 -4.28 8.43
C ALA A 87 -3.06 -2.76 8.44
N LEU A 88 -3.64 -2.16 9.47
CA LEU A 88 -3.47 -0.74 9.77
C LEU A 88 -2.34 -0.62 10.78
N GLN A 89 -1.39 0.25 10.47
CA GLN A 89 -0.23 0.50 11.31
C GLN A 89 -0.27 1.97 11.73
N SER A 90 0.03 2.19 13.01
CA SER A 90 0.22 3.49 13.64
C SER A 90 1.60 3.47 14.29
N GLU A 91 2.38 4.51 14.03
CA GLU A 91 3.69 4.71 14.64
C GLU A 91 3.94 6.20 14.81
N GLY A 92 4.56 6.56 15.93
CA GLY A 92 5.07 7.90 16.21
C GLY A 92 4.01 8.95 16.59
N SER A 93 2.77 8.82 16.11
CA SER A 93 1.68 9.74 16.44
C SER A 93 0.31 9.07 16.27
N GLU A 94 -0.70 9.66 16.91
CA GLU A 94 -2.09 9.26 16.74
C GLU A 94 -2.51 9.32 15.26
N VAL A 95 -3.27 8.32 14.82
CA VAL A 95 -3.84 8.26 13.48
C VAL A 95 -5.28 7.77 13.57
N HIS A 96 -6.18 8.45 12.87
CA HIS A 96 -7.57 8.04 12.75
C HIS A 96 -7.84 7.50 11.35
N PHE A 97 -8.58 6.40 11.27
CA PHE A 97 -9.06 5.84 10.02
C PHE A 97 -10.58 5.89 9.97
N ARG A 98 -11.14 6.15 8.80
CA ARG A 98 -12.58 6.05 8.54
C ARG A 98 -12.85 5.62 7.11
N ASN A 99 -14.06 5.13 6.83
CA ASN A 99 -14.50 4.74 5.49
C ASN A 99 -13.60 3.70 4.81
N ILE A 100 -13.06 2.75 5.58
CA ILE A 100 -12.24 1.66 5.04
C ILE A 100 -13.15 0.70 4.28
N ARG A 101 -12.85 0.51 2.99
CA ARG A 101 -13.58 -0.38 2.09
C ARG A 101 -12.59 -1.25 1.34
N VAL A 102 -12.97 -2.49 1.09
CA VAL A 102 -12.18 -3.44 0.30
C VAL A 102 -13.10 -4.02 -0.76
N GLU A 103 -12.68 -3.92 -2.02
CA GLU A 103 -13.39 -4.49 -3.16
C GLU A 103 -12.48 -5.49 -3.87
N ARG A 104 -13.04 -6.64 -4.25
CA ARG A 104 -12.32 -7.60 -5.10
C ARG A 104 -12.30 -7.08 -6.53
N LEU A 105 -11.12 -6.95 -7.11
CA LEU A 105 -11.00 -6.57 -8.52
C LEU A 105 -11.58 -7.65 -9.44
N LYS A 106 -12.28 -7.21 -10.48
CA LYS A 106 -12.70 -8.10 -11.57
C LYS A 106 -11.47 -8.75 -12.21
N LYS A 107 -11.58 -10.06 -12.48
CA LYS A 107 -10.57 -10.78 -13.24
C LYS A 107 -10.45 -10.14 -14.62
N PRO A 108 -9.23 -9.87 -15.13
CA PRO A 108 -9.07 -9.43 -16.52
C PRO A 108 -9.73 -10.47 -17.43
N ALA A 109 -10.44 -10.02 -18.48
CA ALA A 109 -10.97 -10.93 -19.48
C ALA A 109 -9.79 -11.73 -20.08
N THR A 110 -9.87 -13.05 -20.00
CA THR A 110 -8.91 -13.93 -20.68
C THR A 110 -9.03 -13.65 -22.17
N LYS A 111 -7.97 -13.15 -22.83
CA LYS A 111 -7.94 -13.16 -24.29
C LYS A 111 -7.94 -14.63 -24.71
N ALA A 112 -9.00 -15.08 -25.37
CA ALA A 112 -8.98 -16.36 -26.09
C ALA A 112 -7.82 -16.29 -27.08
N GLY A 113 -6.89 -17.23 -26.98
CA GLY A 113 -5.78 -17.34 -27.93
C GLY A 113 -6.32 -17.68 -29.33
N ASN A 114 -5.73 -17.05 -30.34
CA ASN A 114 -5.74 -17.54 -31.72
C ASN A 114 -4.74 -18.70 -31.86
#